data_AF-A0A124IG13-F1
#
_entry.id   AF-A0A124IG13-F1
#
_cell.length_a   1.000
_cell.length_b   1.000
_cell.length_c   1.000
_cell.angle_alpha   90.00
_cell.angle_beta   90.00
_cell.angle_gamma   90.00
#
_symmetry.space_group_name_H-M   'P 1'
#
loop_
_entity.id
_entity.type
_entity.pdbx_description
1 polymer ?
#
loop_
_entity_poly.entity_id
_entity_poly.type
_entity_poly.pdbx_seq_one_letter_code
_entity_poly.pdbx_strand_id
1 'polypeptide(L)'
;KQLYLFLLDYVVEVIDKIYDEVDWNETDIFKRMEKIGLVKFKIMKKFPQAFDFLKTTSHEDAVEVKSEIDKMGKHLIKSGSEMGYKNIDLTKFRDDIDIEKTMNIISWTILSFAEQQRDKVNSFEEINMDLLREWDDYFDIMKRCFYKEEK
;
A
#
# COMPACT_ATOMS: atom_id res chain seq x y z
N LYS A 1 -0.44 -24.18 14.48
CA LYS A 1 0.66 -23.19 14.64
C LYS A 1 1.70 -23.25 13.51
N GLN A 2 2.53 -24.30 13.39
CA GLN A 2 3.66 -24.30 12.43
C GLN A 2 3.26 -24.05 10.97
N LEU A 3 2.21 -24.72 10.48
CA LEU A 3 1.68 -24.47 9.13
C LEU A 3 1.23 -23.02 8.93
N TYR A 4 0.62 -22.42 9.96
CA TYR A 4 0.17 -21.03 9.89
C TYR A 4 1.35 -20.05 9.75
N LEU A 5 2.41 -20.25 10.55
CA LEU A 5 3.63 -19.44 10.46
C LEU A 5 4.31 -19.61 9.10
N PHE A 6 4.36 -20.84 8.58
CA PHE A 6 4.87 -21.09 7.23
C PHE A 6 4.09 -20.32 6.15
N LEU A 7 2.77 -20.23 6.28
CA LEU A 7 1.94 -19.44 5.36
C LEU A 7 2.18 -17.93 5.52
N LEU A 8 2.43 -17.43 6.74
CA LEU A 8 2.83 -16.04 6.95
C LEU A 8 4.16 -15.72 6.26
N ASP A 9 5.16 -16.60 6.41
CA ASP A 9 6.46 -16.44 5.75
C ASP A 9 6.31 -16.43 4.23
N TYR A 10 5.48 -17.33 3.68
CA TYR A 10 5.15 -17.34 2.25
C TYR A 10 4.49 -16.02 1.79
N VAL A 11 3.58 -15.45 2.59
CA VAL A 11 2.99 -14.14 2.26
C VAL A 11 4.06 -13.05 2.21
N VAL A 12 5.02 -13.05 3.14
CA VAL A 12 6.14 -12.09 3.12
C VAL A 12 6.95 -12.25 1.84
N GLU A 13 7.28 -13.48 1.43
CA GLU A 13 7.99 -13.74 0.16
C GLU A 13 7.20 -13.25 -1.07
N VAL A 14 5.87 -13.37 -1.05
CA VAL A 14 5.02 -12.83 -2.12
C VAL A 14 5.04 -11.31 -2.13
N ILE A 15 5.02 -10.68 -0.95
CA ILE A 15 5.10 -9.23 -0.81
C ILE A 15 6.46 -8.70 -1.28
N ASP A 16 7.56 -9.40 -0.99
CA ASP A 16 8.91 -9.01 -1.43
C ASP A 16 9.00 -8.86 -2.97
N LYS A 17 8.25 -9.67 -3.72
CA LYS A 17 8.15 -9.54 -5.19
C LYS A 17 7.60 -8.19 -5.64
N ILE A 18 6.78 -7.53 -4.81
CA ILE A 18 6.31 -6.17 -5.09
C ILE A 18 7.51 -5.21 -5.03
N TYR A 19 8.36 -5.35 -4.02
CA TYR A 19 9.53 -4.47 -3.87
C TYR A 19 10.54 -4.63 -5.02
N ASP A 20 10.69 -5.85 -5.54
CA ASP A 20 11.54 -6.15 -6.68
C ASP A 20 11.05 -5.55 -8.00
N GLU A 21 9.72 -5.41 -8.17
CA GLU A 21 9.12 -4.92 -9.42
C GLU A 21 8.86 -3.40 -9.44
N VAL A 22 8.87 -2.72 -8.29
CA VAL A 22 8.61 -1.28 -8.21
C VAL A 22 9.83 -0.45 -8.67
N ASP A 23 9.56 0.56 -9.51
CA ASP A 23 10.52 1.61 -9.84
C ASP A 23 10.65 2.63 -8.70
N TRP A 24 11.72 2.50 -7.92
CA TRP A 24 12.03 3.39 -6.79
C TRP A 24 12.72 4.71 -7.18
N ASN A 25 12.94 4.96 -8.49
CA ASN A 25 13.57 6.21 -8.96
C ASN A 25 12.56 7.32 -9.24
N GLU A 26 11.27 6.99 -9.42
CA GLU A 26 10.19 7.98 -9.60
C GLU A 26 10.10 8.91 -8.39
N THR A 27 10.36 10.21 -8.54
CA THR A 27 10.38 11.15 -7.40
C THR A 27 9.04 11.82 -7.12
N ASP A 28 8.07 11.73 -8.04
CA ASP A 28 6.72 12.23 -7.83
C ASP A 28 5.90 11.25 -6.99
N ILE A 29 5.37 11.70 -5.84
CA ILE A 29 4.69 10.79 -4.92
C ILE A 29 3.42 10.18 -5.51
N PHE A 30 2.63 10.94 -6.26
CA PHE A 30 1.37 10.42 -6.80
C PHE A 30 1.65 9.43 -7.94
N LYS A 31 2.58 9.75 -8.85
CA LYS A 31 3.02 8.80 -9.89
C LYS A 31 3.66 7.55 -9.31
N ARG A 32 4.44 7.68 -8.24
CA ARG A 32 5.05 6.53 -7.57
C ARG A 32 3.97 5.63 -6.97
N MET A 33 2.99 6.21 -6.30
CA MET A 33 1.93 5.42 -5.68
C MET A 33 1.02 4.75 -6.71
N GLU A 34 0.78 5.38 -7.87
CA GLU A 34 0.13 4.77 -9.03
C GLU A 34 0.92 3.53 -9.52
N LYS A 35 2.24 3.69 -9.77
CA LYS A 35 3.14 2.59 -10.17
C LYS A 35 3.14 1.45 -9.15
N ILE A 36 3.22 1.78 -7.84
CA ILE A 36 3.13 0.79 -6.76
C ILE A 36 1.78 0.07 -6.80
N GLY A 37 0.68 0.80 -7.00
CA GLY A 37 -0.67 0.23 -7.12
C GLY A 37 -0.77 -0.79 -8.26
N LEU A 38 -0.22 -0.45 -9.43
CA LEU A 38 -0.19 -1.33 -10.60
C LEU A 38 0.61 -2.62 -10.34
N VAL A 39 1.81 -2.50 -9.75
CA VAL A 39 2.63 -3.67 -9.38
C VAL A 39 1.92 -4.52 -8.34
N LYS A 40 1.36 -3.91 -7.28
CA LYS A 40 0.58 -4.60 -6.25
C LYS A 40 -0.57 -5.38 -6.87
N PHE A 41 -1.35 -4.75 -7.75
CA PHE A 41 -2.46 -5.40 -8.45
C PHE A 41 -2.00 -6.62 -9.25
N LYS A 42 -0.92 -6.50 -10.02
CA LYS A 42 -0.34 -7.61 -10.80
C LYS A 42 0.09 -8.78 -9.91
N ILE A 43 0.77 -8.51 -8.79
CA ILE A 43 1.21 -9.54 -7.84
C ILE A 43 0.00 -10.17 -7.14
N MET A 44 -0.98 -9.37 -6.71
CA MET A 44 -2.22 -9.86 -6.10
C MET A 44 -2.99 -10.80 -7.04
N LYS A 45 -3.10 -10.46 -8.32
CA LYS A 45 -3.71 -11.33 -9.33
C LYS A 45 -2.96 -12.63 -9.56
N LYS A 46 -1.63 -12.62 -9.40
CA LYS A 46 -0.79 -13.81 -9.60
C LYS A 46 -0.82 -14.75 -8.39
N PHE A 47 -1.00 -14.20 -7.19
CA PHE A 47 -0.99 -14.95 -5.93
C PHE A 47 -2.23 -14.65 -5.06
N PRO A 48 -3.45 -14.77 -5.59
CA PRO A 48 -4.65 -14.29 -4.91
C PRO A 48 -4.88 -15.00 -3.57
N GLN A 49 -4.57 -16.30 -3.47
CA GLN A 49 -4.74 -17.06 -2.23
C GLN A 49 -3.82 -16.59 -1.09
N ALA A 50 -2.65 -16.02 -1.42
CA ALA A 50 -1.75 -15.44 -0.42
C ALA A 50 -2.39 -14.19 0.22
N PHE A 51 -3.05 -13.36 -0.59
CA PHE A 51 -3.73 -12.16 -0.11
C PHE A 51 -5.08 -12.47 0.55
N ASP A 52 -5.79 -13.51 0.11
CA ASP A 52 -6.96 -14.04 0.81
C ASP A 52 -6.57 -14.50 2.22
N PHE A 53 -5.50 -15.30 2.33
CA PHE A 53 -4.97 -15.70 3.64
C PHE A 53 -4.55 -14.48 4.48
N LEU A 54 -3.80 -13.54 3.91
CA LEU A 54 -3.41 -12.31 4.60
C LEU A 54 -4.62 -11.51 5.10
N LYS A 55 -5.72 -11.46 4.33
CA LYS A 55 -6.96 -10.81 4.77
C LYS A 55 -7.55 -11.49 6.01
N THR A 56 -7.48 -12.82 6.10
CA THR A 56 -8.01 -13.53 7.28
C THR A 56 -7.24 -13.23 8.56
N THR A 57 -5.97 -12.83 8.48
CA THR A 57 -5.12 -12.64 9.66
C THR A 57 -5.57 -11.45 10.52
N SER A 58 -6.34 -10.51 9.98
CA SER A 58 -6.87 -9.37 10.76
C SER A 58 -7.89 -9.79 11.82
N HIS A 59 -8.54 -10.93 11.63
CA HIS A 59 -9.54 -11.50 12.55
C HIS A 59 -8.99 -12.68 13.37
N GLU A 60 -7.70 -13.01 13.21
CA GLU A 60 -7.06 -14.08 13.96
C GLU A 60 -6.63 -13.55 15.33
N ASP A 61 -7.13 -14.21 16.38
CA ASP A 61 -6.96 -13.83 17.79
C ASP A 61 -6.37 -14.97 18.64
N ALA A 62 -6.01 -16.10 18.03
CA ALA A 62 -5.30 -17.17 18.73
C ALA A 62 -3.98 -16.67 19.32
N VAL A 63 -3.84 -16.85 20.64
CA VAL A 63 -2.69 -16.38 21.43
C VAL A 63 -1.37 -16.93 20.88
N GLU A 64 -1.41 -18.10 20.26
CA GLU A 64 -0.25 -18.79 19.71
C GLU A 64 0.38 -18.12 18.48
N VAL A 65 -0.35 -17.25 17.78
CA VAL A 65 0.11 -16.61 16.53
C VAL A 65 -0.11 -15.09 16.48
N LYS A 66 -0.94 -14.53 17.38
CA LYS A 66 -1.27 -13.10 17.37
C LYS A 66 -0.04 -12.19 17.39
N SER A 67 0.94 -12.53 18.23
CA SER A 67 2.16 -11.71 18.37
C SER A 67 2.98 -11.64 17.08
N GLU A 68 3.02 -12.74 16.34
CA GLU A 68 3.72 -12.90 15.08
C GLU A 68 3.00 -12.14 13.95
N ILE A 69 1.66 -12.22 13.91
CA ILE A 69 0.83 -11.44 12.98
C ILE A 69 1.03 -9.93 13.21
N ASP A 70 0.95 -9.46 14.46
CA ASP A 70 1.12 -8.05 14.79
C ASP A 70 2.50 -7.52 14.42
N LYS A 71 3.56 -8.32 14.66
CA LYS A 71 4.93 -7.98 14.28
C LYS A 71 5.08 -7.87 12.76
N MET A 72 4.56 -8.87 12.02
CA MET A 72 4.57 -8.87 10.56
C MET A 72 3.83 -7.65 10.01
N GLY A 73 2.60 -7.38 10.46
CA GLY A 73 1.81 -6.24 10.02
C GLY A 73 2.52 -4.90 10.24
N LYS A 74 3.09 -4.69 11.44
CA LYS A 74 3.88 -3.48 11.74
C LYS A 74 5.10 -3.34 10.84
N HIS A 75 5.81 -4.45 10.58
CA HIS A 75 6.97 -4.46 9.70
C HIS A 75 6.60 -4.10 8.27
N LEU A 76 5.54 -4.68 7.72
CA LEU A 76 5.06 -4.44 6.36
C LEU A 76 4.62 -2.98 6.16
N ILE A 77 3.87 -2.42 7.12
CA ILE A 77 3.44 -1.01 7.06
C ILE A 77 4.66 -0.07 7.12
N LYS A 78 5.59 -0.33 8.04
CA LYS A 78 6.78 0.49 8.22
C LYS A 78 7.67 0.47 6.97
N SER A 79 8.07 -0.72 6.52
CA SER A 79 8.94 -0.88 5.35
C SER A 79 8.30 -0.35 4.07
N GLY A 80 7.00 -0.60 3.87
CA GLY A 80 6.24 -0.05 2.74
C GLY A 80 6.21 1.48 2.73
N SER A 81 6.02 2.10 3.89
CA SER A 81 6.04 3.57 4.01
C SER A 81 7.45 4.14 3.79
N GLU A 82 8.47 3.55 4.41
CA GLU A 82 9.86 3.98 4.26
C GLU A 82 10.32 3.95 2.79
N MET A 83 10.01 2.87 2.07
CA MET A 83 10.34 2.74 0.65
C MET A 83 9.46 3.64 -0.23
N GLY A 84 8.15 3.69 0.04
CA GLY A 84 7.20 4.52 -0.69
C GLY A 84 7.57 6.00 -0.70
N TYR A 85 8.06 6.53 0.43
CA TYR A 85 8.40 7.95 0.59
C TYR A 85 9.88 8.28 0.43
N LYS A 86 10.73 7.29 0.13
CA LYS A 86 12.15 7.53 -0.16
C LYS A 86 12.29 8.54 -1.30
N ASN A 87 13.30 9.42 -1.29
CA ASN A 87 13.66 10.29 -2.43
C ASN A 87 12.51 11.05 -3.13
N ILE A 88 11.41 11.34 -2.43
CA ILE A 88 10.30 12.12 -2.99
C ILE A 88 10.72 13.58 -3.16
N ASP A 89 10.39 14.14 -4.32
CA ASP A 89 10.63 15.54 -4.62
C ASP A 89 9.59 16.42 -3.92
N LEU A 90 9.95 16.91 -2.74
CA LEU A 90 9.10 17.79 -1.95
C LEU A 90 9.00 19.21 -2.55
N THR A 91 9.82 19.57 -3.54
CA THR A 91 9.80 20.93 -4.12
C THR A 91 8.57 21.21 -4.98
N LYS A 92 7.85 20.15 -5.37
CA LYS A 92 6.58 20.21 -6.12
C LYS A 92 5.40 20.73 -5.28
N PHE A 93 5.47 20.57 -3.96
CA PHE A 93 4.41 20.96 -3.05
C PHE A 93 4.36 22.48 -2.87
N ARG A 94 3.18 23.04 -2.62
CA ARG A 94 3.03 24.49 -2.42
C ARG A 94 3.91 24.98 -1.27
N ASP A 95 4.39 26.21 -1.38
CA ASP A 95 5.29 26.79 -0.38
C ASP A 95 4.53 27.32 0.86
N ASP A 96 3.19 27.42 0.78
CA ASP A 96 2.32 27.97 1.84
C ASP A 96 1.75 26.91 2.80
N ILE A 97 2.18 25.66 2.69
CA ILE A 97 1.68 24.53 3.50
C ILE A 97 2.80 23.86 4.31
N ASP A 98 2.42 23.30 5.45
CA ASP A 98 3.30 22.46 6.27
C ASP A 98 3.49 21.10 5.60
N ILE A 99 4.70 20.82 5.12
CA ILE A 99 5.00 19.63 4.33
C ILE A 99 4.81 18.33 5.13
N GLU A 100 5.12 18.34 6.43
CA GLU A 100 4.99 17.15 7.28
C GLU A 100 3.52 16.80 7.45
N LYS A 101 2.67 17.80 7.76
CA LYS A 101 1.22 17.60 7.87
C LYS A 101 0.60 17.20 6.55
N THR A 102 1.10 17.72 5.44
CA THR A 102 0.63 17.36 4.09
C THR A 102 0.93 15.89 3.79
N MET A 103 2.15 15.43 4.07
CA MET A 103 2.53 14.03 3.90
C MET A 103 1.74 13.09 4.83
N ASN A 104 1.38 13.54 6.04
CA ASN A 104 0.49 12.80 6.93
C ASN A 104 -0.91 12.63 6.33
N ILE A 105 -1.50 13.71 5.79
CA ILE A 105 -2.81 13.64 5.13
C ILE A 105 -2.77 12.63 3.97
N ILE A 106 -1.77 12.75 3.09
CA ILE A 106 -1.57 11.82 1.97
C ILE A 106 -1.47 10.37 2.47
N SER A 107 -0.65 10.14 3.50
CA SER A 107 -0.46 8.81 4.09
C SER A 107 -1.74 8.22 4.67
N TRP A 108 -2.51 9.01 5.41
CA TRP A 108 -3.78 8.56 5.99
C TRP A 108 -4.79 8.25 4.90
N THR A 109 -4.92 9.10 3.89
CA THR A 109 -5.83 8.87 2.76
C THR A 109 -5.47 7.57 2.03
N ILE A 110 -4.18 7.36 1.72
CA ILE A 110 -3.69 6.13 1.09
C ILE A 110 -4.01 4.90 1.95
N LEU A 111 -3.65 4.92 3.23
CA LEU A 111 -3.86 3.77 4.12
C LEU A 111 -5.35 3.45 4.30
N SER A 112 -6.17 4.46 4.57
CA SER A 112 -7.61 4.28 4.77
C SER A 112 -8.33 3.82 3.51
N PHE A 113 -7.96 4.32 2.33
CA PHE A 113 -8.56 3.81 1.09
C PHE A 113 -8.13 2.36 0.84
N ALA A 114 -6.85 2.02 1.00
CA ALA A 114 -6.37 0.65 0.82
C ALA A 114 -7.07 -0.34 1.77
N GLU A 115 -7.40 0.10 2.99
CA GLU A 115 -8.23 -0.63 3.93
C GLU A 115 -9.67 -0.81 3.44
N GLN A 116 -10.35 0.27 3.07
CA GLN A 116 -11.72 0.21 2.56
C GLN A 116 -11.86 -0.71 1.35
N GLN A 117 -10.89 -0.70 0.43
CA GLN A 117 -10.93 -1.58 -0.73
C GLN A 117 -10.71 -3.05 -0.38
N ARG A 118 -9.74 -3.34 0.50
CA ARG A 118 -9.50 -4.71 0.98
C ARG A 118 -10.75 -5.28 1.67
N ASP A 119 -11.48 -4.47 2.42
CA ASP A 119 -12.67 -4.92 3.13
C ASP A 119 -13.82 -5.26 2.18
N LYS A 120 -13.95 -4.54 1.05
CA LYS A 120 -14.92 -4.81 -0.02
C LYS A 120 -14.62 -6.09 -0.82
N VAL A 121 -13.37 -6.54 -0.86
CA VAL A 121 -12.94 -7.68 -1.69
C VAL A 121 -13.24 -9.00 -0.99
N ASN A 122 -14.14 -9.83 -1.52
CA ASN A 122 -14.38 -11.16 -0.96
C ASN A 122 -13.21 -12.12 -1.20
N SER A 123 -12.71 -12.15 -2.43
CA SER A 123 -11.47 -12.84 -2.80
C SER A 123 -10.64 -12.00 -3.76
N PHE A 124 -9.32 -12.05 -3.60
CA PHE A 124 -8.36 -11.40 -4.48
C PHE A 124 -8.32 -12.03 -5.90
N GLU A 125 -8.99 -13.15 -6.14
CA GLU A 125 -9.26 -13.65 -7.49
C GLU A 125 -10.17 -12.71 -8.30
N GLU A 126 -11.07 -12.00 -7.62
CA GLU A 126 -12.14 -11.19 -8.22
C GLU A 126 -11.76 -9.72 -8.44
N ILE A 127 -10.62 -9.25 -7.90
CA ILE A 127 -10.21 -7.84 -8.02
C ILE A 127 -10.14 -7.41 -9.48
N ASN A 128 -10.48 -6.17 -9.79
CA ASN A 128 -10.38 -5.64 -11.15
C ASN A 128 -9.61 -4.32 -11.18
N MET A 129 -9.28 -3.88 -12.38
CA MET A 129 -8.53 -2.62 -12.58
C MET A 129 -9.34 -1.38 -12.20
N ASP A 130 -10.67 -1.46 -12.10
CA ASP A 130 -11.50 -0.30 -11.76
C ASP A 130 -11.20 0.22 -10.35
N LEU A 131 -10.73 -0.65 -9.45
CA LEU A 131 -10.23 -0.29 -8.13
C LEU A 131 -9.08 0.74 -8.18
N LEU A 132 -8.19 0.59 -9.18
CA LEU A 132 -7.07 1.51 -9.38
C LEU A 132 -7.54 2.83 -9.98
N ARG A 133 -8.62 2.83 -10.78
CA ARG A 133 -9.15 4.06 -11.36
C ARG A 133 -9.73 5.00 -10.32
N GLU A 134 -10.46 4.46 -9.34
CA GLU A 134 -11.00 5.25 -8.23
C GLU A 134 -9.85 5.92 -7.43
N TRP A 135 -8.70 5.24 -7.31
CA TRP A 135 -7.52 5.77 -6.64
C TRP A 135 -6.91 7.00 -7.35
N ASP A 136 -6.89 6.98 -8.68
CA ASP A 136 -6.39 8.09 -9.50
C ASP A 136 -7.18 9.38 -9.26
N ASP A 137 -8.50 9.29 -9.08
CA ASP A 137 -9.36 10.44 -8.78
C ASP A 137 -8.98 11.13 -7.46
N TYR A 138 -8.73 10.33 -6.40
CA TYR A 138 -8.28 10.86 -5.11
C TYR A 138 -6.89 11.50 -5.22
N PHE A 139 -6.01 10.92 -6.03
CA PHE A 139 -4.68 11.46 -6.28
C PHE A 139 -4.73 12.77 -7.04
N ASP A 140 -5.59 12.88 -8.04
CA ASP A 140 -5.79 14.13 -8.77
C ASP A 140 -6.38 15.23 -7.89
N ILE A 141 -7.26 14.91 -6.95
CA ILE A 141 -7.74 15.87 -5.95
C ILE A 141 -6.57 16.33 -5.07
N MET A 142 -5.83 15.41 -4.45
CA MET A 142 -4.71 15.76 -3.56
C MET A 142 -3.60 16.52 -4.30
N LYS A 143 -3.30 16.15 -5.54
CA LYS A 143 -2.34 16.85 -6.40
C LYS A 143 -2.76 18.29 -6.62
N ARG A 144 -4.01 18.54 -7.00
CA ARG A 144 -4.54 19.92 -7.17
C ARG A 144 -4.55 20.72 -5.87
N CYS A 145 -4.77 20.06 -4.73
CA CYS A 145 -4.78 20.72 -3.42
C CYS A 145 -3.36 21.05 -2.91
N PHE A 146 -2.36 20.23 -3.20
CA PHE A 146 -1.06 20.29 -2.51
C PHE A 146 0.11 20.63 -3.41
N TYR A 147 0.02 20.48 -4.73
CA TYR A 147 1.09 20.87 -5.64
C TYR A 147 0.98 22.34 -6.05
N LYS A 148 2.11 22.91 -6.42
CA LYS A 148 2.17 24.20 -7.12
C LYS A 148 1.37 24.10 -8.42
N GLU A 149 0.68 25.17 -8.78
CA GLU A 149 0.07 25.26 -10.11
C GLU A 149 1.15 25.13 -11.19
N GLU A 150 0.91 24.27 -12.17
CA GLU A 150 1.76 24.21 -13.37
C GLU A 150 1.54 25.52 -14.15
N LYS A 151 2.60 26.33 -14.28
CA LYS A 151 2.58 27.56 -15.08
C LYS A 151 2.66 27.27 -16.57
#